data_AF-R5LJE0-F1
#
_entry.id   AF-R5LJE0-F1
#
_cell.length_a   1.000
_cell.length_b   1.000
_cell.length_c   1.000
_cell.angle_alpha   90.00
_cell.angle_beta   90.00
_cell.angle_gamma   90.00
#
_symmetry.space_group_name_H-M   'P 1'
#
loop_
_entity.id
_entity.type
_entity.pdbx_description
1 polymer ?
#
loop_
_entity_poly.entity_id
_entity_poly.type
_entity_poly.pdbx_seq_one_letter_code
_entity_poly.pdbx_strand_id
1 'polypeptide(L)'
;MDFLIDNGISKDVIVEIEDYNDDSLVYNFICNEANAVKVLEYFKSIGIEAINRLLIYKLEVFLIDYKSIVKAFNNYDVSVLVQLINDDINAINFL
;
A
#
# COMPACT_ATOMS: atom_id res chain seq x y z
N MET A 1 7.79 -2.20 -12.86
CA MET A 1 7.67 -2.38 -11.40
C MET A 1 7.87 -3.84 -11.03
N ASP A 2 9.05 -4.41 -11.31
CA ASP A 2 9.27 -5.86 -11.15
C ASP A 2 9.18 -6.30 -9.68
N PHE A 3 9.56 -5.42 -8.75
CA PHE A 3 9.44 -5.65 -7.32
C PHE A 3 8.01 -5.97 -6.84
N LEU A 4 6.98 -5.46 -7.52
CA LEU A 4 5.59 -5.80 -7.21
C LEU A 4 5.26 -7.22 -7.67
N ILE A 5 5.77 -7.63 -8.84
CA ILE A 5 5.60 -8.99 -9.38
C ILE A 5 6.28 -10.00 -8.47
N ASP A 6 7.51 -9.71 -8.03
CA ASP A 6 8.27 -10.54 -7.09
C ASP A 6 7.55 -10.69 -5.74
N ASN A 7 6.68 -9.72 -5.41
CA ASN A 7 5.80 -9.74 -4.25
C ASN A 7 4.39 -10.25 -4.55
N GLY A 8 4.17 -10.95 -5.66
CA GLY A 8 2.90 -11.61 -5.99
C GLY A 8 1.79 -10.69 -6.47
N ILE A 9 2.10 -9.46 -6.87
CA ILE A 9 1.15 -8.56 -7.52
C ILE A 9 1.12 -8.87 -9.02
N SER A 10 -0.08 -9.08 -9.57
CA SER A 10 -0.27 -9.37 -10.98
C SER A 10 0.07 -8.18 -11.87
N LYS A 11 0.49 -8.44 -13.10
CA LYS A 11 0.75 -7.39 -14.11
C LYS A 11 -0.47 -6.52 -14.40
N ASP A 12 -1.68 -7.07 -14.35
CA ASP A 12 -2.90 -6.29 -14.60
C ASP A 12 -3.09 -5.18 -13.57
N VAL A 13 -2.80 -5.45 -12.29
CA VAL A 13 -2.78 -4.45 -11.22
C VAL A 13 -1.72 -3.38 -11.47
N ILE A 14 -0.55 -3.75 -12.00
CA ILE A 14 0.50 -2.76 -12.34
C ILE A 14 0.03 -1.81 -13.44
N VAL A 15 -0.66 -2.33 -14.46
CA VAL A 15 -1.28 -1.50 -15.51
C VAL A 15 -2.31 -0.56 -14.89
N GLU A 16 -3.17 -1.05 -13.98
CA GLU A 16 -4.15 -0.19 -13.30
C GLU A 16 -3.49 0.90 -12.42
N ILE A 17 -2.34 0.62 -11.80
CA ILE A 17 -1.58 1.64 -11.05
C ILE A 17 -1.14 2.76 -11.99
N GLU A 18 -0.56 2.41 -13.15
CA GLU A 18 -0.07 3.36 -14.15
C GLU A 18 -1.21 4.15 -14.81
N ASP A 19 -2.37 3.52 -15.04
CA ASP A 19 -3.53 4.18 -15.65
C ASP A 19 -4.28 5.12 -14.69
N TYR A 20 -4.33 4.80 -13.40
CA TYR A 20 -5.10 5.56 -12.41
C TYR A 20 -4.34 6.73 -11.78
N ASN A 21 -3.02 6.62 -11.66
CA ASN A 21 -2.18 7.59 -10.97
C ASN A 21 -1.40 8.46 -11.96
N ASP A 22 -1.04 9.66 -11.55
CA ASP A 22 -0.20 10.52 -12.38
C ASP A 22 1.24 9.99 -12.49
N ASP A 23 1.87 10.20 -13.65
CA ASP A 23 3.24 9.75 -13.94
C ASP A 23 4.25 10.15 -12.86
N SER A 24 4.05 11.32 -12.21
CA SER A 24 4.98 11.81 -11.19
C SER A 24 4.87 11.02 -9.89
N LEU A 25 3.65 10.69 -9.47
CA LEU A 25 3.39 9.84 -8.30
C LEU A 25 3.91 8.42 -8.55
N VAL A 26 3.62 7.86 -9.73
CA VAL A 26 4.11 6.55 -10.17
C VAL A 26 5.64 6.51 -10.16
N TYR A 27 6.30 7.53 -10.71
CA TYR A 27 7.75 7.63 -10.70
C TYR A 27 8.32 7.69 -9.28
N ASN A 28 7.73 8.51 -8.40
CA ASN A 28 8.16 8.60 -7.00
C ASN A 28 8.01 7.26 -6.27
N PHE A 29 6.94 6.52 -6.53
CA PHE A 29 6.71 5.19 -5.99
C PHE A 29 7.79 4.19 -6.44
N ILE A 30 8.12 4.19 -7.74
CA ILE A 30 9.20 3.35 -8.28
C ILE A 30 10.55 3.70 -7.64
N CYS A 31 10.86 5.00 -7.52
CA CYS A 31 12.10 5.44 -6.87
C CYS A 31 12.19 5.07 -5.38
N ASN A 32 11.05 4.76 -4.74
CA ASN A 32 10.97 4.39 -3.32
C ASN A 32 10.63 2.91 -3.10
N GLU A 33 11.02 2.05 -4.04
CA GLU A 33 10.78 0.60 -4.03
C GLU A 33 11.06 -0.07 -2.67
N ALA A 34 12.24 0.18 -2.08
CA ALA A 34 12.64 -0.47 -0.84
C ALA A 34 11.73 -0.12 0.35
N ASN A 35 11.11 1.06 0.35
CA ASN A 35 10.09 1.42 1.33
C ASN A 35 8.74 0.79 1.00
N ALA A 36 8.32 0.88 -0.27
CA ALA A 36 7.07 0.31 -0.74
C ALA A 36 6.96 -1.20 -0.44
N VAL A 37 8.04 -1.96 -0.65
CA VAL A 37 8.10 -3.39 -0.32
C VAL A 37 7.90 -3.63 1.18
N LYS A 38 8.53 -2.84 2.07
CA LYS A 38 8.34 -2.99 3.51
C LYS A 38 6.91 -2.70 3.95
N VAL A 39 6.29 -1.66 3.39
CA VAL A 39 4.89 -1.33 3.65
C VAL A 39 3.97 -2.46 3.17
N LEU A 40 4.21 -2.96 1.96
CA LEU A 40 3.48 -4.07 1.35
C LEU A 40 3.56 -5.35 2.20
N GLU A 41 4.77 -5.76 2.59
CA GLU A 41 5.00 -6.92 3.45
C GLU A 41 4.33 -6.75 4.81
N TYR A 42 4.40 -5.55 5.40
CA TYR A 42 3.75 -5.25 6.67
C TYR A 42 2.23 -5.38 6.57
N PHE A 43 1.61 -4.76 5.56
CA PHE A 43 0.16 -4.84 5.36
C PHE A 43 -0.31 -6.28 5.18
N LYS A 44 0.42 -7.09 4.41
CA LYS A 44 0.15 -8.53 4.30
C LYS A 44 0.30 -9.25 5.65
N SER A 45 1.34 -8.92 6.43
CA SER A 45 1.63 -9.57 7.71
C SER A 45 0.54 -9.35 8.76
N ILE A 46 -0.17 -8.22 8.71
CA ILE A 46 -1.26 -7.88 9.61
C ILE A 46 -2.65 -8.28 9.08
N GLY A 47 -2.73 -8.86 7.87
CA GLY A 47 -3.98 -9.36 7.31
C GLY A 47 -4.77 -8.35 6.46
N ILE A 48 -4.13 -7.31 5.92
CA ILE A 48 -4.78 -6.48 4.90
C ILE A 48 -4.83 -7.27 3.58
N GLU A 49 -6.04 -7.53 3.11
CA GLU A 49 -6.34 -8.26 1.87
C GLU A 49 -6.61 -7.29 0.71
N ALA A 50 -7.02 -6.04 1.00
CA ALA A 50 -7.31 -5.01 0.00
C ALA A 50 -6.06 -4.38 -0.65
N ILE A 51 -4.91 -5.06 -0.65
CA ILE A 51 -3.60 -4.58 -1.13
C ILE A 51 -3.66 -4.03 -2.54
N ASN A 52 -4.27 -4.75 -3.48
CA ASN A 52 -4.35 -4.31 -4.88
C ASN A 52 -5.10 -2.98 -4.99
N ARG A 53 -6.22 -2.86 -4.27
CA ARG A 53 -7.01 -1.62 -4.22
C ARG A 53 -6.21 -0.47 -3.60
N LEU A 54 -5.41 -0.74 -2.56
CA LEU A 54 -4.54 0.28 -1.97
C LEU A 54 -3.44 0.72 -2.95
N LEU A 55 -2.81 -0.21 -3.65
CA LEU A 55 -1.79 0.12 -4.65
C LEU A 55 -2.37 0.97 -5.80
N ILE A 56 -3.57 0.65 -6.28
CA ILE A 56 -4.19 1.37 -7.39
C ILE A 56 -4.72 2.74 -6.95
N TYR A 57 -5.50 2.78 -5.86
CA TYR A 57 -6.32 3.95 -5.51
C TYR A 57 -5.73 4.81 -4.36
N LYS A 58 -4.68 4.34 -3.69
CA LYS A 58 -4.04 4.96 -2.52
C LYS A 58 -2.52 4.82 -2.58
N LEU A 59 -1.95 4.96 -3.77
CA LEU A 59 -0.52 4.73 -4.04
C LEU A 59 0.38 5.59 -3.13
N GLU A 60 -0.08 6.79 -2.77
CA GLU A 60 0.60 7.71 -1.86
C GLU A 60 0.91 7.12 -0.48
N VAL A 61 0.11 6.15 -0.01
CA VAL A 61 0.35 5.46 1.27
C VAL A 61 1.69 4.75 1.26
N PHE A 62 2.09 4.16 0.13
CA PHE A 62 3.35 3.43 0.01
C PHE A 62 4.58 4.34 -0.07
N LEU A 63 4.37 5.67 -0.16
CA LEU A 63 5.43 6.67 -0.05
C LEU A 63 5.71 7.08 1.41
N ILE A 64 4.81 6.77 2.34
CA ILE A 64 5.01 7.05 3.76
C ILE A 64 6.11 6.14 4.31
N ASP A 65 7.04 6.70 5.08
CA ASP A 65 8.11 5.92 5.72
C ASP A 65 7.52 4.75 6.52
N TYR A 66 8.05 3.55 6.28
CA TYR A 66 7.60 2.31 6.93
C TYR A 66 7.47 2.43 8.46
N LYS A 67 8.39 3.12 9.14
CA LYS A 67 8.33 3.26 10.60
C LYS A 67 7.17 4.16 11.03
N SER A 68 6.84 5.17 10.24
CA SER A 68 5.67 6.02 10.47
C SER A 68 4.38 5.24 10.33
N ILE A 69 4.27 4.36 9.32
CA ILE A 69 3.11 3.47 9.17
C ILE A 69 2.96 2.55 10.38
N VAL A 70 4.01 1.81 10.76
CA VAL A 70 3.95 0.90 11.91
C VAL A 70 3.56 1.64 13.19
N LYS A 71 4.14 2.83 13.40
CA LYS A 71 3.80 3.67 14.55
C LYS A 71 2.32 4.11 14.53
N ALA A 72 1.80 4.49 13.37
CA ALA A 72 0.42 4.91 13.22
C ALA A 72 -0.55 3.76 13.52
N PHE A 73 -0.31 2.56 12.97
CA PHE A 73 -1.13 1.38 13.24
C PHE A 73 -1.08 0.95 14.71
N ASN A 74 0.08 1.06 15.38
CA ASN A 74 0.22 0.73 16.79
C ASN A 74 -0.49 1.70 17.76
N ASN A 75 -0.98 2.85 17.29
CA ASN A 75 -1.77 3.77 18.11
C ASN A 75 -3.23 3.31 18.29
N TYR A 76 -3.64 2.28 17.54
CA TYR A 76 -5.02 1.79 17.51
C TYR A 76 -5.04 0.27 17.71
N ASP A 77 -6.24 -0.27 17.86
CA ASP A 77 -6.44 -1.72 17.72
C ASP A 77 -6.25 -2.11 16.25
N VAL A 78 -5.10 -2.73 15.97
CA VAL A 78 -4.71 -3.16 14.62
C VAL A 78 -5.77 -4.08 14.00
N SER A 79 -6.41 -4.95 14.79
CA SER A 79 -7.41 -5.89 14.26
C SER A 79 -8.65 -5.16 13.74
N VAL A 80 -9.10 -4.12 14.44
CA VAL A 80 -10.22 -3.28 14.02
C VAL A 80 -9.85 -2.46 12.79
N LEU A 81 -8.65 -1.86 12.77
CA LEU A 81 -8.19 -1.10 11.60
C LEU A 81 -8.11 -1.96 10.34
N VAL A 82 -7.56 -3.17 10.45
CA VAL A 82 -7.45 -4.10 9.33
C VAL A 82 -8.83 -4.46 8.79
N GLN A 83 -9.81 -4.74 9.67
CA GLN A 83 -11.20 -4.97 9.24
C GLN A 83 -11.76 -3.78 8.48
N LEU A 84 -11.61 -2.56 9.03
CA LEU A 84 -12.11 -1.35 8.39
C LEU A 84 -11.47 -1.09 7.02
N ILE A 85 -10.16 -1.27 6.88
CA ILE A 85 -9.43 -1.08 5.61
C ILE A 85 -9.85 -2.12 4.56
N ASN A 86 -10.04 -3.38 4.98
CA ASN A 86 -10.48 -4.44 4.08
C ASN A 86 -11.90 -4.18 3.55
N ASP A 87 -12.80 -3.64 4.38
CA ASP A 87 -14.14 -3.22 3.98
C ASP A 87 -14.11 -1.96 3.09
N ASP A 88 -13.43 -0.90 3.56
CA ASP A 88 -13.26 0.37 2.86
C ASP A 88 -11.82 0.89 2.95
N ILE A 89 -11.12 0.90 1.81
CA ILE A 89 -9.75 1.39 1.71
C ILE A 89 -9.59 2.85 2.15
N ASN A 90 -10.66 3.66 2.16
CA ASN A 90 -10.59 5.04 2.66
C ASN A 90 -10.41 5.12 4.17
N ALA A 91 -10.66 4.03 4.91
CA ALA A 91 -10.32 3.95 6.32
C ALA A 91 -8.83 4.26 6.53
N ILE A 92 -7.95 3.95 5.57
CA ILE A 92 -6.51 4.20 5.68
C ILE A 92 -6.12 5.68 5.77
N ASN A 93 -7.05 6.61 5.50
CA ASN A 93 -6.82 8.05 5.63
C ASN A 93 -6.58 8.51 7.09
N PHE A 94 -6.59 7.61 8.08
CA PHE A 94 -6.14 7.92 9.44
C PHE A 94 -4.61 8.08 9.54
N LEU A 95 -3.86 7.60 8.53
CA LEU A 95 -2.40 7.72 8.42
C LEU A 95 -1.98 9.16 8.14
#